data_AF-A0A8T0J4V1-F1
#
_entry.id   AF-A0A8T0J4V1-F1
#
_cell.length_a   1.000
_cell.length_b   1.000
_cell.length_c   1.000
_cell.angle_alpha   90.00
_cell.angle_beta   90.00
_cell.angle_gamma   90.00
#
_symmetry.space_group_name_H-M   'P 1'
#
loop_
_entity.id
_entity.type
_entity.pdbx_description
1 polymer ?
#
loop_
_entity_poly.entity_id
_entity_poly.type
_entity_poly.pdbx_seq_one_letter_code
_entity_poly.pdbx_strand_id
1 'polypeptide(L)'
;MKWGVAWRNVKRYVKHDLKEIAFPSSLPDPPHVKAKPKPRKLTFKDYVYIVRTAAGLHAKSFTREGLTKEDWKKAGLEEQEDPEVAVKKKEAAEPSSMEELALAARAGAEHIKPALQRIYMTRASAYRDALKSFVEGYQEGIAEVMAKKSQEEAAVSGQRSKEADGQSTGPSPAEEPRKDKMPF
;
A
#
# COMPACT_ATOMS: atom_id res chain seq x y z
N MET A 1 38.98 24.19 20.34
CA MET A 1 37.74 24.84 20.80
C MET A 1 37.45 24.44 22.24
N LYS A 2 37.05 25.38 23.10
CA LYS A 2 36.72 25.08 24.50
C LYS A 2 35.35 24.38 24.55
N TRP A 3 35.33 23.06 24.70
CA TRP A 3 34.12 22.24 24.76
C TRP A 3 33.07 22.75 25.75
N GLY A 4 33.50 23.34 26.87
CA GLY A 4 32.60 23.96 27.86
C GLY A 4 31.85 25.21 27.36
N VAL A 5 32.35 25.91 26.34
CA VAL A 5 31.63 27.03 25.70
C VAL A 5 30.57 26.47 24.75
N ALA A 6 30.92 25.47 23.94
CA ALA A 6 29.99 24.82 23.03
C ALA A 6 28.80 24.18 23.79
N TRP A 7 29.06 23.44 24.88
CA TRP A 7 27.99 22.85 25.70
C TRP A 7 27.08 23.91 26.33
N ARG A 8 27.62 25.04 26.79
CA ARG A 8 26.81 26.15 27.32
C ARG A 8 25.94 26.78 26.23
N ASN A 9 26.46 26.91 25.01
CA ASN A 9 25.70 27.43 23.88
C ASN A 9 24.57 26.47 23.49
N VAL A 10 24.85 25.16 23.41
CA VAL A 10 23.82 24.14 23.15
C VAL A 10 22.76 24.12 24.24
N LYS A 11 23.17 24.17 25.51
CA LYS A 11 22.23 24.21 26.65
C LYS A 11 21.39 25.49 26.66
N ARG A 12 21.96 26.63 26.26
CA ARG A 12 21.23 27.90 26.13
C ARG A 12 20.21 27.81 25.00
N TYR A 13 20.62 27.31 23.84
CA TYR A 13 19.75 27.09 22.69
C TYR A 13 18.56 26.18 23.04
N VAL A 14 18.80 25.02 23.65
CA VAL A 14 17.72 24.10 24.03
C VAL A 14 16.76 24.69 25.06
N LYS A 15 17.27 25.53 25.98
CA LYS A 15 16.45 26.07 27.08
C LYS A 15 15.66 27.32 26.69
N HIS A 16 16.22 28.17 25.84
CA HIS A 16 15.68 29.47 25.48
C HIS A 16 15.20 29.44 24.02
N ASP A 17 16.12 29.34 23.08
CA ASP A 17 15.85 29.45 21.64
C ASP A 17 14.85 28.38 21.15
N LEU A 18 15.02 27.11 21.54
CA LEU A 18 14.10 26.02 21.16
C LEU A 18 12.71 26.19 21.80
N LYS A 19 12.66 26.69 23.03
CA LYS A 19 11.40 26.97 23.73
C LYS A 19 10.66 28.12 23.04
N GLU A 20 11.38 29.14 22.58
CA GLU A 20 10.85 30.30 21.87
C GLU A 20 10.43 29.95 20.43
N ILE A 21 11.11 29.02 19.76
CA ILE A 21 10.72 28.53 18.42
C ILE A 21 9.46 27.67 18.49
N ALA A 22 9.41 26.72 19.43
CA ALA A 22 8.28 25.79 19.54
C ALA A 22 7.03 26.46 20.13
N PHE A 23 7.21 27.39 21.07
CA PHE A 23 6.14 28.12 21.75
C PHE A 23 6.53 29.60 21.90
N PRO A 24 6.35 30.42 20.86
CA PRO A 24 6.66 31.84 20.94
C PRO A 24 5.81 32.47 22.05
N SER A 25 6.45 33.16 22.99
CA SER A 25 5.73 33.95 23.99
C SER A 25 5.16 35.18 23.29
N SER A 26 3.88 35.13 22.95
CA SER A 26 3.20 36.16 22.15
C SER A 26 2.98 37.49 22.89
N LEU A 27 3.31 37.56 24.18
CA LEU A 27 3.12 38.75 25.01
C LEU A 27 4.21 38.82 26.11
N PRO A 28 4.81 39.98 26.38
CA PRO A 28 5.63 40.16 27.57
C PRO A 28 4.75 39.92 28.82
N ASP A 29 5.21 39.06 29.72
CA ASP A 29 4.50 38.79 30.97
C ASP A 29 4.29 40.12 31.72
N PRO A 30 3.03 40.47 32.06
CA PRO A 30 2.73 41.78 32.63
C PRO A 30 3.45 41.98 33.97
N PRO A 31 3.97 43.19 34.25
CA PRO A 31 4.88 43.47 35.38
C PRO A 31 4.30 43.20 36.78
N HIS A 32 3.00 42.90 36.87
CA HIS A 32 2.29 42.66 38.13
C HIS A 32 1.91 41.19 38.33
N VAL A 33 2.06 40.34 37.30
CA VAL A 33 1.85 38.90 37.40
C VAL A 33 3.19 38.28 37.76
N LYS A 34 3.35 37.91 39.03
CA LYS A 34 4.47 37.05 39.45
C LYS A 34 4.43 35.83 38.53
N ALA A 35 5.50 35.63 37.76
CA ALA A 35 5.65 34.47 36.87
C ALA A 35 5.11 33.24 37.60
N LYS A 36 4.14 32.55 36.98
CA LYS A 36 3.39 31.44 37.59
C LYS A 36 4.34 30.56 38.41
N PRO A 37 3.94 30.06 39.60
CA PRO A 37 4.81 29.21 40.40
C PRO A 37 5.34 28.12 39.49
N LYS A 38 6.67 28.13 39.28
CA LYS A 38 7.32 27.19 38.36
C LYS A 38 6.81 25.81 38.76
N PRO A 39 6.24 25.02 37.82
CA PRO A 39 5.75 23.70 38.16
C PRO A 39 6.88 22.98 38.89
N ARG A 40 6.54 22.37 40.04
CA ARG A 40 7.50 21.69 40.90
C ARG A 40 8.38 20.83 40.01
N LYS A 41 9.68 21.16 39.96
CA LYS A 41 10.61 20.48 39.04
C LYS A 41 10.55 19.00 39.37
N LEU A 42 10.08 18.21 38.42
CA LEU A 42 10.00 16.77 38.55
C LEU A 42 11.42 16.26 38.83
N THR A 43 11.59 15.54 39.95
CA THR A 43 12.91 15.00 40.30
C THR A 43 13.28 13.93 39.28
N PHE A 44 14.57 13.69 39.04
CA PHE A 44 14.99 12.60 38.16
C PHE A 44 14.38 11.24 38.58
N LYS A 45 14.23 11.00 39.89
CA LYS A 45 13.53 9.83 40.44
C LYS A 45 12.08 9.75 39.97
N ASP A 46 11.37 10.86 40.00
CA ASP A 46 9.98 10.93 39.56
C ASP A 46 9.88 10.73 38.05
N TYR A 47 10.84 11.26 37.27
CA TYR A 47 10.90 11.04 35.82
C TYR A 47 11.10 9.54 35.49
N VAL A 48 12.06 8.89 36.13
CA VAL A 48 12.30 7.44 35.95
C VAL A 48 11.08 6.64 36.38
N TYR A 49 10.43 7.00 37.49
CA TYR A 49 9.22 6.35 37.97
C TYR A 49 8.07 6.48 36.97
N ILE A 50 7.83 7.68 36.42
CA ILE A 50 6.80 7.92 35.41
C ILE A 50 7.09 7.13 34.14
N VAL A 51 8.32 7.17 33.63
CA VAL A 51 8.70 6.42 32.43
C VAL A 51 8.54 4.91 32.63
N ARG A 52 8.98 4.38 33.77
CA ARG A 52 8.84 2.94 34.09
C ARG A 52 7.38 2.52 34.23
N THR A 53 6.56 3.36 34.84
CA THR A 53 5.12 3.11 35.00
C THR A 53 4.41 3.18 33.65
N ALA A 54 4.70 4.20 32.84
CA ALA A 54 4.15 4.36 31.50
C ALA A 54 4.57 3.21 30.59
N ALA A 55 5.84 2.82 30.58
CA ALA A 55 6.33 1.66 29.83
C ALA A 55 5.65 0.36 30.30
N GLY A 56 5.47 0.17 31.61
CA GLY A 56 4.75 -0.98 32.16
C GLY A 56 3.28 -1.01 31.77
N LEU A 57 2.60 0.15 31.74
CA LEU A 57 1.22 0.26 31.29
C LEU A 57 1.08 0.07 29.78
N HIS A 58 2.03 0.55 28.98
CA HIS A 58 2.07 0.36 27.53
C HIS A 58 2.37 -1.09 27.14
N ALA A 59 3.27 -1.76 27.88
CA ALA A 59 3.46 -3.20 27.74
C ALA A 59 2.18 -3.97 28.08
N LYS A 60 1.45 -3.53 29.12
CA LYS A 60 0.15 -4.12 29.49
C LYS A 60 -0.95 -3.82 28.45
N SER A 61 -0.92 -2.68 27.77
CA SER A 61 -1.88 -2.40 26.69
C SER A 61 -1.69 -3.34 25.50
N PHE A 62 -0.45 -3.77 25.22
CA PHE A 62 -0.22 -4.84 24.24
C PHE A 62 -0.82 -6.20 24.65
N THR A 63 -1.06 -6.43 25.95
CA THR A 63 -1.65 -7.69 26.46
C THR A 63 -3.13 -7.60 26.78
N ARG A 64 -3.75 -6.41 26.71
CA ARG A 64 -5.17 -6.21 27.05
C ARG A 64 -6.11 -6.47 25.87
N GLU A 65 -5.56 -6.62 24.67
CA GLU A 65 -6.26 -7.13 23.49
C GLU A 65 -5.55 -8.40 22.99
N GLY A 66 -5.85 -9.53 23.64
CA GLY A 66 -5.91 -10.83 22.95
C GLY A 66 -4.72 -11.79 23.00
N LEU A 67 -3.52 -11.42 23.45
CA LEU A 67 -2.43 -12.42 23.58
C LEU A 67 -1.62 -12.21 24.86
N THR A 68 -1.99 -12.93 25.90
CA THR A 68 -1.14 -13.16 27.07
C THR A 68 -0.05 -14.19 26.75
N LYS A 69 1.05 -14.21 27.50
CA LYS A 69 2.08 -15.26 27.38
C LYS A 69 1.51 -16.68 27.55
N GLU A 70 0.35 -16.81 28.19
CA GLU A 70 -0.34 -18.08 28.37
C GLU A 70 -1.09 -18.51 27.10
N ASP A 71 -1.53 -17.56 26.27
CA ASP A 71 -2.07 -17.82 24.93
C ASP A 71 -0.96 -18.26 23.97
N TRP A 72 0.27 -17.75 24.13
CA TRP A 72 1.45 -18.26 23.41
C TRP A 72 1.84 -19.69 23.85
N LYS A 73 1.61 -20.04 25.12
CA LYS A 73 1.79 -21.43 25.60
C LYS A 73 0.67 -22.34 25.12
N LYS A 74 -0.58 -21.86 25.10
CA LYS A 74 -1.77 -22.59 24.63
C LYS A 74 -1.86 -22.72 23.11
N ALA A 75 -1.29 -21.80 22.34
CA ALA A 75 -1.27 -21.81 20.87
C ALA A 75 -0.22 -22.78 20.27
N GLY A 76 0.30 -23.73 21.05
CA GLY A 76 1.10 -24.85 20.53
C GLY A 76 2.61 -24.62 20.54
N LEU A 77 3.19 -24.22 21.69
CA LEU A 77 4.64 -24.27 21.90
C LEU A 77 5.04 -25.16 23.09
N GLU A 78 4.23 -26.17 23.37
CA GLU A 78 4.71 -27.48 23.85
C GLU A 78 4.27 -28.49 22.80
N GLU A 79 4.97 -28.48 21.66
CA GLU A 79 5.05 -29.69 20.85
C GLU A 79 6.01 -30.61 21.63
N GLN A 80 5.43 -31.41 22.51
CA GLN A 80 6.03 -32.68 22.90
C GLN A 80 6.02 -33.53 21.62
N GLU A 81 6.98 -33.27 20.72
CA GLU A 81 7.20 -34.08 19.53
C GLU A 81 7.77 -35.42 20.02
N ASP A 82 6.91 -36.44 20.09
CA ASP A 82 7.37 -37.81 19.90
C ASP A 82 8.11 -37.86 18.54
N PRO A 83 9.36 -38.37 18.51
CA PRO A 83 10.30 -38.13 17.40
C PRO A 83 9.93 -38.81 16.06
N GLU A 84 8.82 -39.55 15.98
CA GLU A 84 8.49 -40.36 14.79
C GLU A 84 7.51 -39.71 13.81
N VAL A 85 6.77 -38.66 14.20
CA VAL A 85 5.71 -38.07 13.33
C VAL A 85 6.17 -36.76 12.64
N ALA A 86 7.16 -36.06 13.18
CA ALA A 86 7.66 -34.78 12.68
C ALA A 86 8.43 -34.86 11.34
N VAL A 87 8.76 -36.06 10.87
CA VAL A 87 9.52 -36.26 9.62
C VAL A 87 8.64 -36.05 8.38
N LYS A 88 7.31 -36.20 8.46
CA LYS A 88 6.44 -36.21 7.28
C LYS A 88 5.81 -34.87 6.87
N LYS A 89 6.03 -33.78 7.62
CA LYS A 89 5.47 -32.44 7.28
C LYS A 89 6.51 -31.36 6.99
N LYS A 90 7.81 -31.70 7.01
CA LYS A 90 8.92 -30.75 6.78
C LYS A 90 9.32 -30.58 5.31
N GLU A 91 8.59 -31.18 4.37
CA GLU A 91 8.88 -31.03 2.94
C GLU A 91 7.74 -30.26 2.25
N ALA A 92 8.10 -29.12 1.67
CA ALA A 92 7.34 -28.32 0.70
C ALA A 92 6.40 -27.21 1.20
N ALA A 93 6.75 -26.48 2.27
CA ALA A 93 6.21 -25.13 2.47
C ALA A 93 7.34 -24.16 2.78
N GLU A 94 7.60 -23.23 1.86
CA GLU A 94 8.50 -22.11 2.09
C GLU A 94 8.11 -21.41 3.40
N PRO A 95 9.07 -21.05 4.28
CA PRO A 95 8.74 -20.37 5.52
C PRO A 95 7.94 -19.12 5.19
N SER A 96 6.76 -18.99 5.79
CA SER A 96 5.88 -17.86 5.51
C SER A 96 6.63 -16.56 5.79
N SER A 97 6.38 -15.48 5.04
CA SER A 97 7.09 -14.20 5.25
C SER A 97 7.03 -13.68 6.70
N MET A 98 6.02 -14.11 7.47
CA MET A 98 5.93 -13.85 8.91
C MET A 98 6.85 -14.75 9.75
N GLU A 99 7.03 -16.02 9.39
CA GLU A 99 8.02 -16.90 10.02
C GLU A 99 9.44 -16.42 9.76
N GLU A 100 9.76 -15.98 8.54
CA GLU A 100 11.08 -15.39 8.25
C GLU A 100 11.32 -14.12 9.07
N LEU A 101 10.31 -13.26 9.22
CA LEU A 101 10.41 -12.07 10.05
C LEU A 101 10.53 -12.42 11.54
N ALA A 102 9.79 -13.42 12.01
CA ALA A 102 9.84 -13.88 13.40
C ALA A 102 11.17 -14.57 13.74
N LEU A 103 11.70 -15.39 12.83
CA LEU A 103 13.03 -15.98 12.91
C LEU A 103 14.11 -14.90 12.87
N ALA A 104 13.99 -13.91 11.98
CA ALA A 104 14.91 -12.77 11.92
C ALA A 104 14.84 -11.90 13.19
N ALA A 105 13.66 -11.68 13.74
CA ALA A 105 13.47 -10.95 14.99
C ALA A 105 14.06 -11.71 16.19
N ARG A 106 13.93 -13.05 16.21
CA ARG A 106 14.60 -13.92 17.19
C ARG A 106 16.13 -13.94 17.01
N ALA A 107 16.62 -13.83 15.78
CA ALA A 107 18.04 -13.79 15.45
C ALA A 107 18.70 -12.42 15.75
N GLY A 108 17.93 -11.36 15.95
CA GLY A 108 18.42 -10.05 16.38
C GLY A 108 18.42 -8.97 15.30
N ALA A 109 18.75 -7.74 15.70
CA ALA A 109 18.57 -6.53 14.89
C ALA A 109 19.28 -6.54 13.53
N GLU A 110 20.38 -7.29 13.40
CA GLU A 110 21.15 -7.40 12.15
C GLU A 110 20.41 -8.19 11.06
N HIS A 111 19.50 -9.10 11.44
CA HIS A 111 18.75 -9.94 10.52
C HIS A 111 17.37 -9.38 10.13
N ILE A 112 16.82 -8.47 10.93
CA ILE A 112 15.51 -7.85 10.64
C ILE A 112 15.56 -6.99 9.39
N LYS A 113 16.64 -6.22 9.20
CA LYS A 113 16.79 -5.32 8.05
C LYS A 113 16.77 -6.06 6.69
N PRO A 114 17.58 -7.10 6.46
CA PRO A 114 17.53 -7.84 5.20
C PRO A 114 16.21 -8.61 5.02
N ALA A 115 15.61 -9.15 6.09
CA ALA A 115 14.30 -9.80 6.02
C ALA A 115 13.20 -8.81 5.57
N LEU A 116 13.17 -7.61 6.16
CA LEU A 116 12.21 -6.58 5.79
C LEU A 116 12.40 -6.09 4.35
N GLN A 117 13.65 -5.97 3.90
CA GLN A 117 13.95 -5.60 2.51
C GLN A 117 13.40 -6.63 1.51
N ARG A 118 13.53 -7.94 1.81
CA ARG A 118 12.95 -9.00 0.98
C ARG A 118 11.43 -8.87 0.90
N ILE A 119 10.76 -8.73 2.05
CA ILE A 119 9.29 -8.57 2.11
C ILE A 119 8.85 -7.34 1.31
N TYR A 120 9.58 -6.23 1.42
CA TYR A 120 9.29 -5.02 0.66
C TYR A 120 9.40 -5.27 -0.84
N MET A 121 10.47 -5.90 -1.31
CA MET A 121 10.68 -6.18 -2.73
C MET A 121 9.61 -7.11 -3.29
N THR A 122 9.26 -8.19 -2.58
CA THR A 122 8.22 -9.14 -3.01
C THR A 122 6.84 -8.48 -3.12
N ARG A 123 6.49 -7.61 -2.17
CA ARG A 123 5.21 -6.87 -2.24
C ARG A 123 5.24 -5.81 -3.34
N ALA A 124 6.36 -5.09 -3.48
CA ALA A 124 6.50 -4.08 -4.52
C ALA A 124 6.42 -4.67 -5.93
N SER A 125 7.01 -5.85 -6.18
CA SER A 125 6.89 -6.53 -7.47
C SER A 125 5.47 -7.00 -7.73
N ALA A 126 4.80 -7.60 -6.74
CA ALA A 126 3.40 -8.01 -6.87
C ALA A 126 2.48 -6.83 -7.23
N TYR A 127 2.66 -5.67 -6.58
CA TYR A 127 1.92 -4.46 -6.95
C TYR A 127 2.25 -3.97 -8.35
N ARG A 128 3.54 -3.94 -8.71
CA ARG A 128 3.96 -3.50 -10.04
C ARG A 128 3.37 -4.38 -11.14
N ASP A 129 3.34 -5.69 -10.94
CA ASP A 129 2.82 -6.64 -11.91
C ASP A 129 1.29 -6.59 -11.99
N ALA A 130 0.59 -6.41 -10.86
CA ALA A 130 -0.85 -6.16 -10.86
C ALA A 130 -1.23 -4.85 -11.58
N LEU A 131 -0.43 -3.80 -11.44
CA LEU A 131 -0.67 -2.54 -12.17
C LEU A 131 -0.44 -2.70 -13.68
N LYS A 132 0.57 -3.48 -14.09
CA LYS A 132 0.79 -3.77 -15.50
C LYS A 132 -0.35 -4.57 -16.09
N SER A 133 -0.76 -5.66 -15.44
CA SER A 133 -1.87 -6.49 -15.93
C SER A 133 -3.19 -5.72 -15.96
N PHE A 134 -3.40 -4.78 -15.04
CA PHE A 134 -4.54 -3.88 -15.09
C PHE A 134 -4.52 -2.96 -16.33
N VAL A 135 -3.36 -2.39 -16.66
CA VAL A 135 -3.21 -1.53 -17.85
C VAL A 135 -3.37 -2.34 -19.12
N GLU A 136 -2.79 -3.53 -19.19
CA GLU A 136 -2.92 -4.46 -20.32
C GLU A 136 -4.39 -4.87 -20.49
N GLY A 137 -5.06 -5.30 -19.43
CA GLY A 137 -6.49 -5.63 -19.47
C GLY A 137 -7.38 -4.46 -19.87
N TYR A 138 -7.01 -3.22 -19.51
CA TYR A 138 -7.71 -2.03 -19.99
C TYR A 138 -7.55 -1.82 -21.50
N GLN A 139 -6.34 -2.01 -22.04
CA GLN A 139 -6.08 -1.92 -23.48
C GLN A 139 -6.80 -3.03 -24.26
N GLU A 140 -6.80 -4.25 -23.74
CA GLU A 140 -7.56 -5.38 -24.29
C GLU A 140 -9.06 -5.10 -24.31
N GLY A 141 -9.61 -4.54 -23.22
CA GLY A 141 -11.02 -4.15 -23.15
C GLY A 141 -11.40 -3.09 -24.19
N ILE A 142 -10.53 -2.10 -24.44
CA ILE A 142 -10.75 -1.13 -25.52
C ILE A 142 -10.73 -1.84 -26.88
N ALA A 143 -9.77 -2.74 -27.12
CA ALA A 143 -9.67 -3.47 -28.37
C ALA A 143 -10.91 -4.36 -28.62
N GLU A 144 -11.44 -5.00 -27.58
CA GLU A 144 -12.66 -5.81 -27.66
C GLU A 144 -13.89 -4.96 -28.02
N VAL A 145 -14.04 -3.77 -27.44
CA VAL A 145 -15.12 -2.83 -27.81
C VAL A 145 -15.00 -2.38 -29.26
N MET A 146 -13.78 -2.07 -29.71
CA MET A 146 -13.52 -1.67 -31.10
C MET A 146 -13.83 -2.81 -32.07
N ALA A 147 -13.46 -4.06 -31.73
CA ALA A 147 -13.75 -5.24 -32.53
C ALA A 147 -15.25 -5.54 -32.58
N LYS A 148 -15.95 -5.46 -31.44
CA LYS A 148 -17.39 -5.69 -31.35
C LYS A 148 -18.19 -4.65 -32.15
N LYS A 149 -17.82 -3.37 -32.06
CA LYS A 149 -18.43 -2.30 -32.86
C LYS A 149 -18.22 -2.53 -34.36
N SER A 150 -17.03 -2.98 -34.76
CA SER A 150 -16.74 -3.31 -36.16
C SER A 150 -17.57 -4.50 -36.67
N GLN A 151 -17.82 -5.50 -35.81
CA GLN A 151 -18.69 -6.64 -36.13
C GLN A 151 -20.18 -6.23 -36.23
N GLU A 152 -20.64 -5.33 -35.37
CA GLU A 152 -21.99 -4.74 -35.44
C GLU A 152 -22.18 -3.93 -36.74
N GLU A 153 -21.19 -3.11 -37.13
CA GLU A 153 -21.20 -2.38 -38.40
C GLU A 153 -21.17 -3.30 -39.63
N ALA A 154 -20.42 -4.41 -39.57
CA ALA A 154 -20.41 -5.45 -40.61
C ALA A 154 -21.75 -6.21 -40.69
N ALA A 155 -22.42 -6.45 -39.56
CA ALA A 155 -23.74 -7.10 -39.53
C ALA A 155 -24.85 -6.17 -40.08
N VAL A 156 -24.79 -4.87 -39.78
CA VAL A 156 -25.75 -3.86 -40.28
C VAL A 156 -25.59 -3.64 -41.79
N SER A 157 -24.36 -3.63 -42.30
CA SER A 157 -24.10 -3.55 -43.75
C SER A 157 -24.50 -4.82 -44.51
N GLY A 158 -24.41 -6.00 -43.87
CA GLY A 158 -24.90 -7.27 -44.41
C GLY A 158 -26.44 -7.41 -44.46
N GLN A 159 -27.17 -6.71 -43.58
CA GLN A 159 -28.63 -6.61 -43.66
C GLN A 159 -29.09 -5.60 -44.72
N ARG A 160 -28.39 -4.48 -44.87
CA ARG A 160 -28.72 -3.44 -45.86
C ARG A 160 -28.45 -3.85 -47.32
N SER A 161 -27.61 -4.86 -47.54
CA SER A 161 -27.36 -5.47 -48.85
C SER A 161 -28.38 -6.57 -49.19
N LYS A 162 -29.05 -7.20 -48.21
CA LYS A 162 -30.12 -8.19 -48.46
C LYS A 162 -31.50 -7.58 -48.72
N GLU A 163 -31.76 -6.36 -48.28
CA GLU A 163 -32.99 -5.62 -48.63
C GLU A 163 -32.95 -4.97 -50.02
N ALA A 164 -31.78 -4.82 -50.64
CA ALA A 164 -31.63 -4.21 -51.97
C ALA A 164 -31.88 -5.19 -53.13
N ASP A 165 -31.81 -6.50 -52.91
CA ASP A 165 -32.04 -7.52 -53.95
C ASP A 165 -33.50 -8.03 -54.03
N GLY A 166 -34.42 -7.40 -53.29
CA GLY A 166 -35.81 -7.86 -53.12
C GLY A 166 -36.88 -7.14 -53.94
N GLN A 167 -36.55 -6.21 -54.84
CA GLN A 167 -37.55 -5.50 -55.67
C GLN A 167 -37.05 -5.19 -57.08
N SER A 168 -37.22 -6.12 -58.01
CA SER A 168 -37.51 -5.78 -59.41
C SER A 168 -38.25 -6.92 -60.11
N THR A 169 -39.58 -6.87 -60.10
CA THR A 169 -40.41 -7.61 -61.07
C THR A 169 -41.31 -6.64 -61.84
N GLY A 170 -41.07 -6.56 -63.15
CA GLY A 170 -42.02 -6.12 -64.17
C GLY A 170 -41.74 -4.75 -64.81
N PRO A 171 -42.22 -4.53 -66.06
CA PRO A 171 -41.93 -5.34 -67.24
C PRO A 171 -41.40 -4.48 -68.41
N SER A 172 -40.83 -5.20 -69.39
CA SER A 172 -40.32 -4.74 -70.70
C SER A 172 -41.28 -3.83 -71.49
N PRO A 173 -40.76 -2.80 -72.19
CA PRO A 173 -41.42 -2.27 -73.38
C PRO A 173 -40.59 -2.51 -74.64
N ALA A 174 -41.19 -3.32 -75.52
CA ALA A 174 -41.29 -3.18 -76.98
C ALA A 174 -40.09 -2.63 -77.79
N GLU A 175 -39.63 -3.50 -78.70
CA GLU A 175 -38.90 -3.20 -79.94
C GLU A 175 -39.47 -2.02 -80.74
N GLU A 176 -38.60 -1.15 -81.25
CA GLU A 176 -38.79 -0.46 -82.54
C GLU A 176 -37.42 -0.10 -83.18
N PRO A 177 -37.37 0.14 -84.51
CA PRO A 177 -36.37 -0.51 -85.36
C PRO A 177 -35.13 0.34 -85.70
N ARG A 178 -34.10 -0.39 -86.13
CA ARG A 178 -32.85 0.09 -86.74
C ARG A 178 -33.11 1.13 -87.82
N LYS A 179 -32.38 2.25 -87.74
CA LYS A 179 -32.05 3.08 -88.91
C LYS A 179 -30.54 3.31 -88.95
N ASP A 180 -30.01 2.94 -90.10
CA ASP A 180 -28.63 2.97 -90.54
C ASP A 180 -28.07 4.38 -90.76
N LYS A 181 -26.71 4.48 -90.67
CA LYS A 181 -25.80 5.45 -91.34
C LYS A 181 -25.84 6.91 -90.83
N MET A 182 -24.76 7.67 -90.67
CA MET A 182 -23.32 7.58 -90.98
C MET A 182 -22.63 8.81 -90.32
N PRO A 183 -21.28 8.93 -90.36
CA PRO A 183 -20.50 9.80 -89.47
C PRO A 183 -20.30 11.22 -89.99
N PHE A 184 -20.09 12.17 -89.06
CA PHE A 184 -19.21 13.33 -89.20
C PHE A 184 -18.66 13.69 -87.82
#